data_AF-L7EAD0-F1
#
_entry.id   AF-L7EAD0-F1
#
_cell.length_a   1.000
_cell.length_b   1.000
_cell.length_c   1.000
_cell.angle_alpha   90.00
_cell.angle_beta   90.00
_cell.angle_gamma   90.00
#
_symmetry.space_group_name_H-M   'P 1'
#
loop_
_entity.id
_entity.type
_entity.pdbx_description
1 polymer ?
#
loop_
_entity_poly.entity_id
_entity_poly.type
_entity_poly.pdbx_seq_one_letter_code
_entity_poly.pdbx_strand_id
1 'polypeptide(L)'
;MRHKIVEQDLRQIIAADLPWQTLAGKTVFISGANGFLPAYIVETLLYLNEQKRHSSIKVIGLVRNKEKALKRLEFYQNITDLELIEQDVSSPICLDLKIDFIIHAASQASPITISPIDPPSSYR
;
A
#
# COMPACT_ATOMS: atom_id res chain seq x y z
N MET A 1 4.31 -15.04 9.37
CA MET A 1 4.98 -15.60 8.17
C MET A 1 4.19 -15.15 6.95
N ARG A 2 4.82 -14.73 5.85
CA ARG A 2 4.09 -14.28 4.65
C ARG A 2 3.31 -15.44 4.04
N HIS A 3 2.09 -15.17 3.55
CA HIS A 3 1.27 -16.17 2.88
C HIS A 3 1.86 -16.56 1.52
N LYS A 4 1.86 -17.85 1.18
CA LYS A 4 2.55 -18.36 -0.02
C LYS A 4 2.05 -17.74 -1.33
N ILE A 5 0.74 -17.58 -1.48
CA ILE A 5 0.15 -16.95 -2.67
C ILE A 5 0.58 -15.49 -2.78
N VAL A 6 0.58 -14.76 -1.66
CA VAL A 6 1.03 -13.37 -1.64
C VAL A 6 2.49 -13.29 -2.04
N GLU A 7 3.35 -14.13 -1.47
CA GLU A 7 4.76 -14.16 -1.86
C GLU A 7 4.97 -14.48 -3.34
N GLN A 8 4.20 -15.41 -3.90
CA GLN A 8 4.24 -15.72 -5.33
C GLN A 8 3.85 -14.50 -6.18
N ASP A 9 2.77 -13.81 -5.82
CA ASP A 9 2.33 -12.61 -6.53
C ASP A 9 3.39 -11.50 -6.44
N LEU A 10 3.93 -11.24 -5.24
CA LEU A 10 4.99 -10.23 -5.06
C LEU A 10 6.21 -10.55 -5.93
N ARG A 11 6.60 -11.83 -6.01
CA ARG A 11 7.69 -12.30 -6.88
C ARG A 11 7.40 -12.06 -8.35
N GLN A 12 6.17 -12.29 -8.79
CA GLN A 12 5.75 -12.02 -10.17
C GLN A 12 5.73 -10.52 -10.47
N ILE A 13 5.20 -9.70 -9.55
CA ILE A 13 5.11 -8.25 -9.71
C ILE A 13 6.52 -7.66 -9.88
N ILE A 14 7.46 -7.96 -8.97
CA ILE A 14 8.81 -7.37 -9.05
C ILE A 14 9.66 -7.93 -10.21
N ALA A 15 9.23 -9.02 -10.85
CA ALA A 15 9.89 -9.58 -12.03
C ALA A 15 9.47 -8.87 -13.33
N ALA A 16 8.43 -8.03 -13.29
CA ALA A 16 8.04 -7.24 -14.44
C ALA A 16 9.16 -6.27 -14.85
N ASP A 17 9.32 -6.09 -16.16
CA ASP A 17 10.26 -5.13 -16.76
C ASP A 17 9.72 -3.70 -16.62
N LEU A 18 9.81 -3.19 -15.39
CA LEU A 18 9.43 -1.83 -15.01
C LEU A 18 10.66 -1.09 -14.48
N PRO A 19 10.68 0.25 -14.56
CA PRO A 19 11.83 1.05 -14.15
C PRO A 19 11.93 1.18 -12.62
N TRP A 20 12.06 0.06 -11.90
CA TRP A 20 12.12 -0.03 -10.44
C TRP A 20 13.16 0.91 -9.81
N GLN A 21 14.26 1.15 -10.53
CA GLN A 21 15.34 2.05 -10.10
C GLN A 21 14.87 3.50 -9.84
N THR A 22 13.76 3.93 -10.45
CA THR A 22 13.17 5.26 -10.20
C THR A 22 12.70 5.45 -8.76
N LEU A 23 12.43 4.36 -8.05
CA LEU A 23 12.00 4.35 -6.66
C LEU A 23 13.17 4.19 -5.67
N ALA A 24 14.37 3.85 -6.15
CA ALA A 24 15.52 3.58 -5.28
C ALA A 24 15.85 4.78 -4.38
N GLY A 25 15.87 4.56 -3.06
CA GLY A 25 16.15 5.59 -2.06
C GLY A 25 15.07 6.66 -1.93
N LYS A 26 13.87 6.43 -2.48
CA LYS A 26 12.75 7.37 -2.44
C LYS A 26 11.84 7.13 -1.25
N THR A 27 11.16 8.18 -0.82
CA THR A 27 10.08 8.07 0.17
C THR A 27 8.73 8.07 -0.53
N VAL A 28 7.93 7.03 -0.29
CA VAL A 28 6.57 6.86 -0.80
C VAL A 28 5.58 7.01 0.35
N PHE A 29 4.72 8.02 0.27
CA PHE A 29 3.62 8.23 1.21
C PHE A 29 2.34 7.60 0.67
N ILE A 30 1.68 6.75 1.45
CA ILE A 30 0.48 6.02 1.05
C ILE A 30 -0.61 6.26 2.09
N SER A 31 -1.70 6.95 1.72
CA SER A 31 -2.88 7.05 2.59
C SER A 31 -3.81 5.86 2.40
N GLY A 32 -4.45 5.41 3.49
CA GLY A 32 -5.24 4.18 3.47
C GLY A 32 -4.38 2.92 3.33
N ALA A 33 -3.13 2.96 3.80
CA ALA A 33 -2.10 1.94 3.55
C ALA A 33 -2.47 0.52 4.02
N ASN A 34 -3.47 0.36 4.89
CA ASN A 34 -3.96 -0.95 5.34
C ASN A 34 -5.21 -1.45 4.58
N GLY A 35 -5.65 -0.74 3.54
CA GLY A 35 -6.73 -1.18 2.65
C GLY A 35 -6.33 -2.33 1.73
N PHE A 36 -7.29 -2.89 0.98
CA PHE A 36 -7.07 -4.09 0.16
C PHE A 36 -5.90 -3.95 -0.84
N LEU A 37 -6.02 -3.04 -1.81
CA LEU A 37 -4.97 -2.76 -2.80
C LEU A 37 -3.76 -2.01 -2.21
N PRO A 38 -3.93 -0.95 -1.38
CA PRO A 38 -2.80 -0.19 -0.85
C PRO A 38 -1.86 -1.04 0.01
N ALA A 39 -2.39 -1.98 0.80
CA ALA A 39 -1.54 -2.91 1.54
C ALA A 39 -0.67 -3.72 0.57
N TYR A 40 -1.24 -4.22 -0.54
CA TYR A 40 -0.45 -4.95 -1.55
C TYR A 40 0.66 -4.12 -2.18
N ILE A 41 0.42 -2.82 -2.39
CA ILE A 41 1.44 -1.88 -2.86
C ILE A 41 2.55 -1.74 -1.80
N VAL A 42 2.18 -1.53 -0.53
CA VAL A 42 3.15 -1.51 0.58
C VAL A 42 3.98 -2.79 0.61
N GLU A 43 3.33 -3.96 0.56
CA GLU A 43 4.00 -5.27 0.54
C GLU A 43 4.95 -5.41 -0.65
N THR A 44 4.57 -4.91 -1.84
CA THR A 44 5.41 -4.94 -3.05
C THR A 44 6.66 -4.08 -2.90
N LEU A 45 6.52 -2.85 -2.40
CA LEU A 45 7.66 -1.95 -2.21
C LEU A 45 8.65 -2.51 -1.18
N LEU A 46 8.14 -3.08 -0.09
CA LEU A 46 8.97 -3.69 0.95
C LEU A 46 9.61 -5.00 0.47
N TYR A 47 8.90 -5.82 -0.31
CA TYR A 47 9.45 -7.02 -0.93
C TYR A 47 10.56 -6.71 -1.94
N LEU A 48 10.45 -5.57 -2.62
CA LEU A 48 11.50 -5.08 -3.50
C LEU A 48 12.77 -4.72 -2.70
N ASN A 49 12.63 -4.08 -1.53
CA ASN A 49 13.76 -3.83 -0.62
C ASN A 49 14.44 -5.13 -0.14
N GLU A 50 13.67 -6.20 0.13
CA GLU A 50 14.22 -7.50 0.53
C GLU A 50 15.21 -8.08 -0.48
N GLN A 51 15.10 -7.72 -1.77
CA GLN A 51 16.01 -8.19 -2.81
C GLN A 51 17.39 -7.51 -2.76
N LYS A 52 17.54 -6.41 -2.02
CA LYS A 52 18.79 -5.65 -1.85
C LYS A 52 19.50 -5.28 -3.17
N ARG A 53 18.72 -5.06 -4.24
CA ARG A 53 19.24 -4.68 -5.57
C ARG A 53 19.52 -3.19 -5.71
N HIS A 54 18.95 -2.37 -4.84
CA HIS A 54 19.07 -0.92 -4.83
C HIS A 54 18.90 -0.36 -3.42
N SER A 55 19.07 0.95 -3.24
CA SER A 55 18.79 1.65 -1.99
C SER A 55 17.33 1.44 -1.56
N SER A 56 17.11 1.17 -0.27
CA SER A 56 15.78 0.92 0.28
C SER A 56 14.82 2.07 0.01
N ILE A 57 13.60 1.70 -0.37
CA ILE A 57 12.45 2.59 -0.48
C ILE A 57 11.89 2.79 0.93
N LYS A 58 11.72 4.03 1.37
CA LYS A 58 11.01 4.32 2.62
C LYS A 58 9.51 4.41 2.33
N VAL A 59 8.71 3.61 3.02
CA VAL A 59 7.25 3.62 2.91
C VAL A 59 6.64 4.25 4.16
N ILE A 60 5.85 5.30 3.98
CA ILE A 60 5.10 5.96 5.06
C ILE A 60 3.61 5.70 4.83
N GLY A 61 2.99 4.89 5.68
CA GLY A 61 1.58 4.56 5.60
C GLY A 61 0.72 5.40 6.56
N LEU A 62 -0.20 6.20 6.02
CA LEU A 62 -1.22 6.89 6.82
C LEU A 62 -2.45 5.98 6.97
N VAL A 63 -2.85 5.71 8.20
CA VAL A 63 -3.97 4.82 8.53
C VAL A 63 -4.86 5.43 9.60
N ARG A 64 -6.16 5.08 9.60
CA ARG A 64 -7.11 5.52 10.64
C ARG A 64 -7.06 4.69 11.91
N ASN A 65 -6.49 3.49 11.85
CA ASN A 65 -6.37 2.57 12.99
C ASN A 65 -5.05 1.81 12.86
N LYS A 66 -4.08 2.13 13.72
CA LYS A 66 -2.73 1.57 13.64
C LYS A 66 -2.70 0.09 14.00
N GLU A 67 -3.50 -0.35 14.95
CA GLU A 67 -3.59 -1.76 15.36
C GLU A 67 -4.02 -2.67 14.19
N LYS A 68 -5.08 -2.28 13.47
CA LYS A 68 -5.54 -2.99 12.25
C LYS A 68 -4.46 -3.01 11.18
N ALA A 69 -3.72 -1.92 11.02
CA ALA A 69 -2.62 -1.83 10.06
C ALA A 69 -1.47 -2.76 10.43
N LEU A 70 -1.06 -2.77 11.70
CA LEU A 70 -0.02 -3.66 12.23
C LEU A 70 -0.41 -5.13 12.07
N LYS A 71 -1.69 -5.47 12.26
CA LYS A 71 -2.19 -6.83 12.01
C LYS A 71 -2.16 -7.18 10.51
N ARG A 72 -2.55 -6.26 9.62
CA ARG A 72 -2.54 -6.50 8.16
C ARG A 72 -1.14 -6.66 7.59
N LEU A 73 -0.18 -5.93 8.15
CA LEU A 73 1.22 -5.87 7.74
C LEU A 73 2.14 -6.55 8.76
N GLU A 74 1.65 -7.57 9.46
CA GLU A 74 2.34 -8.20 10.59
C GLU A 74 3.75 -8.71 10.24
N PHE A 75 3.94 -9.15 8.99
CA PHE A 75 5.22 -9.64 8.50
C PHE A 75 6.30 -8.56 8.44
N TYR A 76 5.91 -7.28 8.32
CA TYR A 76 6.80 -6.14 8.18
C TYR A 76 6.88 -5.31 9.46
N GLN A 77 6.46 -5.86 10.60
CA GLN A 77 6.66 -5.18 11.88
C GLN A 77 8.17 -5.08 12.18
N ASN A 78 8.58 -3.95 12.74
CA ASN A 78 9.95 -3.68 13.20
C ASN A 78 11.02 -3.55 12.11
N ILE A 79 10.65 -3.43 10.84
CA ILE A 79 11.60 -3.02 9.80
C ILE A 79 11.71 -1.49 9.77
N THR A 80 12.88 -0.96 9.41
CA THR A 80 13.12 0.49 9.30
C THR A 80 12.50 1.12 8.07
N ASP A 81 12.15 0.30 7.08
CA ASP A 81 11.67 0.74 5.77
C ASP A 81 10.16 1.07 5.76
N LEU A 82 9.43 0.74 6.83
CA LEU A 82 8.00 1.00 6.98
C LEU A 82 7.73 1.86 8.22
N GLU A 83 7.06 2.99 8.03
CA GLU A 83 6.57 3.85 9.09
C GLU A 83 5.04 3.96 9.00
N LEU A 84 4.33 3.67 10.10
CA LEU A 84 2.87 3.81 10.17
C LEU A 84 2.47 4.99 11.05
N ILE A 85 1.77 5.94 10.44
CA ILE A 85 1.21 7.14 11.07
C ILE A 85 -0.29 6.96 11.23
N GLU A 86 -0.78 7.11 12.45
CA GLU A 86 -2.21 7.04 12.76
C GLU A 86 -2.82 8.43 12.70
N GLN A 87 -3.63 8.69 11.67
CA GLN A 87 -4.29 9.98 11.47
C GLN A 87 -5.50 9.84 10.56
N ASP A 88 -6.50 10.71 10.76
CA ASP A 88 -7.50 10.97 9.72
C ASP A 88 -6.88 11.78 8.57
N VAL A 89 -7.16 11.36 7.34
CA VAL A 89 -6.71 12.03 6.12
C VAL A 89 -7.42 13.36 5.89
N SER A 90 -8.60 13.58 6.48
CA SER A 90 -9.32 14.86 6.41
C SER A 90 -8.67 15.96 7.26
N SER A 91 -7.81 15.58 8.21
CA SER A 91 -7.05 16.52 9.03
C SER A 91 -5.77 16.93 8.31
N PRO A 92 -5.26 18.16 8.51
CA PRO A 92 -3.99 18.58 7.94
C PRO A 92 -2.85 17.59 8.26
N ILE A 93 -2.07 17.24 7.25
CA ILE A 93 -0.91 16.35 7.37
C ILE A 93 0.34 17.21 7.43
N CYS A 94 0.93 17.32 8.63
CA CYS A 94 2.18 18.05 8.84
C CYS A 94 3.34 17.05 8.94
N LEU A 95 4.06 16.85 7.83
CA LEU A 95 5.26 16.01 7.79
C LEU A 95 6.46 16.88 7.46
N ASP A 96 7.42 16.94 8.38
CA ASP A 96 8.72 17.58 8.14
C ASP A 96 9.70 16.57 7.53
N LEU A 97 9.27 15.94 6.43
CA LEU A 97 9.99 14.88 5.74
C LEU A 97 9.84 15.08 4.23
N LYS A 98 10.91 14.81 3.49
CA LYS A 98 10.84 14.79 2.02
C LYS A 98 10.04 13.57 1.57
N ILE A 99 8.96 13.81 0.83
CA ILE A 99 8.16 12.81 0.14
C ILE A 99 8.43 12.93 -1.36
N ASP A 100 8.85 11.84 -2.00
CA ASP A 100 9.08 11.82 -3.45
C ASP A 100 7.82 11.38 -4.21
N PHE A 101 6.99 10.51 -3.62
CA PHE A 101 5.75 10.01 -4.23
C PHE A 101 4.59 9.99 -3.22
N ILE A 102 3.39 10.33 -3.69
CA ILE A 102 2.14 10.25 -2.92
C ILE A 102 1.16 9.34 -3.63
N ILE A 103 0.65 8.32 -2.92
CA ILE A 103 -0.45 7.46 -3.34
C ILE A 103 -1.64 7.73 -2.41
N HIS A 104 -2.66 8.41 -2.95
CA HIS A 104 -3.87 8.71 -2.19
C HIS A 104 -4.91 7.59 -2.36
N ALA A 105 -4.96 6.67 -1.40
CA ALA A 105 -5.88 5.53 -1.44
C ALA A 105 -6.75 5.37 -0.19
N ALA A 106 -6.78 6.40 0.67
CA ALA A 106 -7.77 6.51 1.73
C ALA A 106 -9.14 6.81 1.10
N SER A 107 -9.97 5.79 0.95
CA SER A 107 -11.36 5.93 0.52
C SER A 107 -12.29 5.11 1.41
N GLN A 108 -13.57 5.47 1.46
CA GLN A 108 -14.58 4.59 2.05
C GLN A 108 -14.92 3.52 1.01
N ALA A 109 -14.58 2.26 1.30
CA ALA A 109 -15.15 1.14 0.59
C ALA A 109 -16.49 0.80 1.26
N SER A 110 -17.59 1.35 0.77
CA SER A 110 -18.95 0.96 1.16
C SER A 110 -19.49 -0.04 0.13
N PRO A 111 -19.66 -1.33 0.47
CA PRO A 111 -20.28 -2.31 -0.43
C PRO A 111 -21.67 -1.88 -0.92
N ILE A 112 -22.37 -1.07 -0.11
CA ILE A 112 -23.73 -0.56 -0.37
C ILE A 112 -23.77 0.43 -1.54
N THR A 113 -22.65 1.06 -1.92
CA THR A 113 -22.61 2.04 -3.02
C THR A 113 -22.41 1.37 -4.39
N ILE A 114 -22.10 0.08 -4.42
CA ILE A 114 -22.22 -0.73 -5.64
C ILE A 114 -23.64 -1.32 -5.64
N SER A 115 -24.63 -0.50 -5.99
CA SER A 115 -25.95 -1.04 -6.29
C SER A 115 -25.86 -1.97 -7.51
N PRO A 116 -26.38 -3.20 -7.46
CA PRO A 116 -26.70 -3.95 -8.66
C PRO A 116 -27.96 -3.33 -9.29
N ILE A 117 -27.79 -2.21 -9.97
CA ILE A 117 -28.76 -1.63 -10.91
C ILE A 117 -27.98 -1.52 -12.23
N ASP A 118 -28.21 -2.30 -13.28
CA ASP A 118 -29.46 -2.83 -13.83
C ASP A 118 -29.30 -4.27 -14.34
N PRO A 119 -30.31 -5.15 -14.23
CA PRO A 119 -30.47 -6.25 -15.17
C PRO A 119 -30.78 -5.66 -16.57
N PRO A 120 -30.20 -6.18 -17.67
CA PRO A 120 -30.54 -5.71 -19.01
C PRO A 120 -32.01 -6.00 -19.30
N SER A 121 -32.87 -4.99 -19.12
CA SER A 121 -34.22 -5.01 -19.64
C SER A 121 -34.16 -4.72 -21.14
N SER A 122 -34.14 -5.78 -21.96
CA SER A 122 -34.77 -5.84 -23.28
C SER A 122 -34.30 -7.09 -24.05
N TYR A 123 -34.94 -8.23 -23.79
CA TYR A 123 -35.32 -9.11 -24.89
C TYR A 123 -36.79 -8.81 -25.19
N ARG A 124 -37.03 -8.24 -26.39
CA ARG A 124 -38.31 -8.40 -27.08
C ARG A 124 -38.46 -9.85 -27.53
#